data_AF-A0A0L8FTX8-F1
#
_entry.id   AF-A0A0L8FTX8-F1
#
_cell.length_a   1.000
_cell.length_b   1.000
_cell.length_c   1.000
_cell.angle_alpha   90.00
_cell.angle_beta   90.00
_cell.angle_gamma   90.00
#
_symmetry.space_group_name_H-M   'P 1'
#
loop_
_entity.id
_entity.type
_entity.pdbx_description
1 polymer ?
#
loop_
_entity_poly.entity_id
_entity_poly.type
_entity_poly.pdbx_seq_one_letter_code
_entity_poly.pdbx_strand_id
1 'polypeptide(L)'
;MPTSQYVKSSKCSLFTGVWQKPDMSQCYNTEGITQQLKNITSAGIDKENIEEVSTILRDISKKSEYLKAEDIDLAVDIHEKMVPLISNVSANITVNNILVSINDMINTPEEVLVEDGKSERTGKR
;
A
#
# COMPACT_ATOMS: atom_id res chain seq x y z
N MET A 1 11.13 21.96 26.00
CA MET A 1 9.84 21.55 25.41
C MET A 1 10.14 20.85 24.09
N PRO A 2 9.81 19.58 23.90
CA PRO A 2 10.00 18.97 22.60
C PRO A 2 8.94 19.54 21.65
N THR A 3 9.40 20.23 20.61
CA THR A 3 8.62 20.65 19.47
C THR A 3 8.11 19.40 18.75
N SER A 4 6.85 19.04 18.96
CA SER A 4 6.17 17.99 18.18
C SER A 4 5.99 18.52 16.75
N GLN A 5 6.96 18.27 15.88
CA GLN A 5 7.01 18.80 14.51
C GLN A 5 6.18 17.98 13.49
N TYR A 6 5.40 16.99 13.93
CA TYR A 6 4.70 16.07 13.01
C TYR A 6 3.19 15.96 13.26
N VAL A 7 2.53 17.06 13.65
CA VAL A 7 1.07 17.10 13.65
C VAL A 7 0.61 17.90 12.43
N LYS A 8 0.42 17.24 11.28
CA LYS A 8 -0.24 17.85 10.12
C LYS A 8 -1.70 18.10 10.47
N SER A 9 -2.11 19.36 10.45
CA SER A 9 -3.48 19.77 10.73
C SER A 9 -4.35 19.71 9.48
N SER A 10 -5.57 19.19 9.62
CA SER A 10 -6.63 19.30 8.62
C SER A 10 -6.87 20.78 8.27
N LYS A 11 -6.97 21.12 6.99
CA LYS A 11 -7.30 22.48 6.56
C LYS A 11 -8.80 22.72 6.70
N CYS A 12 -9.21 23.88 7.21
CA CYS A 12 -10.61 24.28 7.19
C CYS A 12 -10.94 24.92 5.84
N SER A 13 -12.00 24.44 5.19
CA SER A 13 -12.52 25.07 3.97
C SER A 13 -13.06 26.46 4.28
N LEU A 14 -12.49 27.50 3.66
CA LEU A 14 -12.93 28.89 3.85
C LEU A 14 -14.36 29.14 3.30
N PHE A 15 -14.84 28.30 2.38
CA PHE A 15 -16.14 28.46 1.73
C PHE A 15 -17.27 27.73 2.45
N THR A 16 -16.98 26.56 3.03
CA THR A 16 -17.99 25.71 3.69
C THR A 16 -17.83 25.64 5.20
N GLY A 17 -16.70 26.09 5.77
CA GLY A 17 -16.39 25.96 7.20
C GLY A 17 -16.13 24.53 7.66
N VAL A 18 -16.07 23.56 6.73
CA VAL A 18 -15.87 22.13 7.03
C VAL A 18 -14.38 21.79 7.01
N TRP A 19 -13.95 20.99 7.98
CA TRP A 19 -12.59 20.44 8.01
C TRP A 19 -12.38 19.45 6.86
N GLN A 20 -11.35 19.70 6.05
CA GLN A 20 -10.91 18.78 5.00
C GLN A 20 -10.11 17.63 5.62
N LYS A 21 -10.12 16.47 4.97
CA LYS A 21 -9.25 15.35 5.37
C LYS A 21 -7.79 15.82 5.39
N PRO A 22 -7.03 15.50 6.45
CA PRO A 22 -5.61 15.83 6.50
C PRO A 22 -4.85 15.05 5.43
N ASP A 23 -3.84 15.69 4.83
CA ASP A 23 -2.94 15.04 3.89
C ASP A 23 -1.95 14.15 4.67
N MET A 24 -2.18 12.84 4.59
CA MET A 24 -1.39 11.83 5.32
C MET A 24 -0.21 11.29 4.52
N SER A 25 0.02 11.77 3.29
CA SER A 25 1.07 11.28 2.37
C SER A 25 2.50 11.29 2.96
N GLN A 26 2.76 12.17 3.91
CA GLN A 26 4.08 12.32 4.56
C GLN A 26 4.15 11.81 5.99
N CYS A 27 3.06 11.22 6.50
CA CYS A 27 3.03 10.62 7.83
C CYS A 27 3.53 9.17 7.80
N TYR A 28 3.40 8.49 6.67
CA TYR A 28 3.77 7.09 6.54
C TYR A 28 5.08 6.98 5.76
N ASN A 29 6.19 6.79 6.48
CA ASN A 29 7.39 6.30 5.82
C ASN A 29 7.16 4.82 5.47
N THR A 30 6.71 4.56 4.24
CA THR A 30 6.54 3.20 3.72
C THR A 30 7.85 2.56 3.26
N GLU A 31 9.00 3.23 3.35
CA GLU A 31 10.29 2.73 2.87
C GLU A 31 10.64 1.34 3.41
N GLY A 32 10.33 1.06 4.68
CA GLY A 32 10.49 -0.29 5.25
C GLY A 32 9.59 -1.34 4.58
N ILE A 33 8.35 -0.98 4.24
CA ILE A 33 7.42 -1.84 3.50
C ILE A 33 7.91 -2.02 2.06
N THR A 34 8.26 -0.93 1.38
CA THR A 34 8.82 -0.96 0.02
C THR A 34 10.02 -1.89 -0.06
N GLN A 35 10.96 -1.79 0.89
CA GLN A 35 12.13 -2.65 0.92
C GLN A 35 11.77 -4.10 1.20
N GLN A 36 10.81 -4.35 2.10
CA GLN A 36 10.33 -5.71 2.37
C GLN A 36 9.70 -6.35 1.13
N LEU A 37 8.87 -5.61 0.38
CA LEU A 37 8.28 -6.06 -0.88
C LEU A 37 9.34 -6.33 -1.96
N LYS A 38 10.33 -5.44 -2.10
CA LYS A 38 11.48 -5.64 -3.01
C LYS A 38 12.28 -6.89 -2.64
N ASN A 39 12.50 -7.12 -1.35
CA ASN A 39 13.22 -8.30 -0.89
C ASN A 39 12.47 -9.59 -1.25
N ILE A 40 11.15 -9.66 -1.02
CA ILE A 40 10.30 -10.79 -1.43
C ILE A 40 10.38 -11.00 -2.94
N THR A 41 10.22 -9.93 -3.70
CA THR A 41 10.28 -9.94 -5.17
C THR A 41 11.60 -10.51 -5.68
N SER A 42 12.71 -10.14 -5.03
CA SER A 42 14.06 -10.59 -5.39
C SER A 42 14.37 -12.03 -4.95
N ALA A 43 13.86 -12.46 -3.79
CA ALA A 43 14.05 -13.80 -3.27
C ALA A 43 13.28 -14.85 -4.08
N GLY A 44 12.18 -14.43 -4.71
CA GLY A 44 11.28 -15.32 -5.44
C GLY A 44 10.30 -16.02 -4.50
N ILE A 45 9.22 -16.54 -5.09
CA ILE A 45 8.16 -17.24 -4.38
C ILE A 45 8.10 -18.65 -4.93
N ASP A 46 8.09 -19.62 -4.03
CA ASP A 46 7.98 -21.03 -4.35
C ASP A 46 7.04 -21.73 -3.36
N LYS A 47 6.99 -23.05 -3.44
CA LYS A 47 6.09 -23.85 -2.60
C LYS A 47 6.51 -23.86 -1.13
N GLU A 48 7.77 -23.59 -0.83
CA GLU A 48 8.32 -23.65 0.53
C GLU A 48 8.02 -22.35 1.29
N ASN A 49 8.01 -21.20 0.59
CA ASN A 49 7.88 -19.90 1.24
C ASN A 49 6.52 -19.19 1.03
N ILE A 50 5.65 -19.66 0.12
CA ILE A 50 4.39 -18.98 -0.22
C ILE A 50 3.48 -18.71 0.99
N GLU A 51 3.44 -19.60 1.98
CA GLU A 51 2.61 -19.39 3.19
C GLU A 51 3.11 -18.19 4.01
N GLU A 52 4.41 -18.11 4.23
CA GLU A 52 5.04 -16.98 4.93
C GLU A 52 4.84 -15.68 4.16
N VAL A 53 5.13 -15.69 2.86
CA VAL A 53 4.98 -14.51 2.00
C VAL A 53 3.51 -14.04 1.97
N SER A 54 2.54 -14.97 1.90
CA SER A 54 1.12 -14.62 1.91
C SER A 54 0.68 -13.95 3.21
N THR A 55 1.28 -14.36 4.34
CA THR A 55 1.00 -13.78 5.66
C THR A 55 1.55 -12.36 5.75
N ILE A 56 2.78 -12.16 5.29
CA ILE A 56 3.41 -10.83 5.22
C ILE A 56 2.57 -9.89 4.34
N LEU A 57 2.18 -10.36 3.16
CA LEU A 57 1.44 -9.55 2.19
C LEU A 57 0.05 -9.16 2.69
N ARG A 58 -0.62 -10.06 3.41
CA ARG A 58 -1.88 -9.78 4.11
C ARG A 58 -1.70 -8.72 5.21
N ASP A 59 -0.61 -8.75 5.96
CA ASP A 59 -0.39 -7.76 7.01
C ASP A 59 -0.01 -6.38 6.45
N ILE A 60 0.64 -6.34 5.28
CA ILE A 60 0.89 -5.12 4.52
C ILE A 60 -0.42 -4.58 3.94
N SER A 61 -1.26 -5.42 3.35
CA SER A 61 -2.50 -5.00 2.68
C SER A 61 -3.51 -4.34 3.63
N LYS A 62 -3.54 -4.73 4.91
CA LYS A 62 -4.35 -4.05 5.93
C LYS A 62 -4.04 -2.56 6.08
N LYS A 63 -2.87 -2.12 5.61
CA LYS A 63 -2.41 -0.72 5.63
C LYS A 63 -2.49 -0.07 4.25
N SER A 64 -3.26 -0.66 3.33
CA SER A 64 -3.29 -0.26 1.91
C SER A 64 -3.59 1.22 1.68
N GLU A 65 -4.45 1.82 2.52
CA GLU A 65 -4.78 3.25 2.49
C GLU A 65 -3.58 4.20 2.66
N TYR A 66 -2.44 3.69 3.12
CA TYR A 66 -1.21 4.46 3.35
C TYR A 66 -0.05 4.06 2.46
N LEU A 67 -0.23 3.03 1.63
CA LEU A 67 0.79 2.58 0.69
C LEU A 67 1.05 3.64 -0.38
N LYS A 68 2.19 3.58 -1.05
CA LYS A 68 2.42 4.35 -2.28
C LYS A 68 2.00 3.51 -3.48
N ALA A 69 1.81 4.15 -4.64
CA ALA A 69 1.59 3.44 -5.89
C ALA A 69 2.65 2.34 -6.13
N GLU A 70 3.94 2.65 -5.92
CA GLU A 70 5.04 1.66 -6.03
C GLU A 70 4.84 0.45 -5.10
N ASP A 71 4.35 0.65 -3.87
CA ASP A 71 4.13 -0.44 -2.93
C ASP A 71 2.97 -1.35 -3.41
N ILE A 72 1.93 -0.76 -4.00
CA ILE A 72 0.80 -1.51 -4.57
C ILE A 72 1.26 -2.30 -5.80
N ASP A 73 2.02 -1.68 -6.71
CA ASP A 73 2.55 -2.35 -7.91
C ASP A 73 3.41 -3.56 -7.55
N LEU A 74 4.31 -3.42 -6.57
CA LEU A 74 5.12 -4.52 -6.05
C LEU A 74 4.25 -5.62 -5.42
N ALA A 75 3.23 -5.25 -4.65
CA ALA A 75 2.33 -6.19 -4.02
C ALA A 75 1.50 -7.00 -5.05
N VAL A 76 1.07 -6.35 -6.15
CA VAL A 76 0.38 -7.00 -7.26
C VAL A 76 1.29 -7.99 -7.99
N ASP A 77 2.54 -7.62 -8.28
CA ASP A 77 3.53 -8.53 -8.89
C ASP A 77 3.78 -9.78 -8.03
N ILE A 78 3.84 -9.61 -6.70
CA ILE A 78 3.97 -10.74 -5.75
C ILE A 78 2.72 -11.64 -5.81
N HIS A 79 1.51 -11.07 -5.83
CA HIS A 79 0.27 -11.83 -5.97
C HIS A 79 0.23 -12.61 -7.29
N GLU A 80 0.64 -12.01 -8.41
CA GLU A 80 0.70 -12.68 -9.72
C GLU A 80 1.63 -13.91 -9.67
N LYS A 81 2.78 -13.78 -9.02
CA LYS A 81 3.72 -14.90 -8.81
C LYS A 81 3.17 -16.00 -7.90
N MET A 82 2.27 -15.67 -6.96
CA MET A 82 1.60 -16.66 -6.12
C MET A 82 0.52 -17.46 -6.86
N VAL A 83 -0.15 -16.88 -7.87
CA VAL A 83 -1.26 -17.53 -8.59
C VAL A 83 -0.96 -18.97 -9.03
N PRO A 84 0.15 -19.28 -9.73
CA PRO A 84 0.45 -20.66 -10.15
C PRO A 84 0.75 -21.60 -8.97
N LEU A 85 1.05 -21.05 -7.79
CA LEU A 85 1.41 -21.81 -6.60
C LEU A 85 0.21 -22.05 -5.66
N ILE A 86 -0.93 -21.39 -5.89
CA ILE A 86 -2.15 -21.51 -5.06
C ILE A 86 -2.60 -22.97 -4.89
N SER A 87 -2.42 -23.81 -5.91
CA SER A 87 -2.78 -25.23 -5.82
C SER A 87 -1.94 -26.03 -4.83
N ASN A 88 -0.81 -25.49 -4.37
CA ASN A 88 0.10 -26.14 -3.42
C ASN A 88 -0.11 -25.67 -1.98
N VAL A 89 -0.99 -24.68 -1.74
CA VAL A 89 -1.31 -24.20 -0.39
C VAL A 89 -2.70 -24.65 0.04
N SER A 90 -2.94 -24.64 1.36
CA SER A 90 -4.25 -24.97 1.90
C SER A 90 -5.30 -23.93 1.48
N ALA A 91 -6.56 -24.37 1.37
CA ALA A 91 -7.69 -23.47 1.12
C ALA A 91 -7.78 -22.34 2.17
N ASN A 92 -7.35 -22.60 3.40
CA ASN A 92 -7.28 -21.62 4.48
C ASN A 92 -6.31 -20.47 4.13
N ILE A 93 -5.11 -20.79 3.63
CA ILE A 93 -4.12 -19.78 3.22
C ILE A 93 -4.66 -18.98 2.03
N THR A 94 -5.22 -19.66 1.03
CA THR A 94 -5.81 -19.00 -0.15
C THR A 94 -6.89 -18.00 0.25
N VAL A 95 -7.83 -18.42 1.09
CA VAL A 95 -8.97 -17.57 1.47
C VAL A 95 -8.56 -16.49 2.46
N ASN A 96 -7.90 -16.85 3.56
CA ASN A 96 -7.68 -15.93 4.69
C ASN A 96 -6.44 -15.04 4.55
N ASN A 97 -5.52 -15.39 3.66
CA ASN A 97 -4.35 -14.56 3.36
C ASN A 97 -4.45 -13.95 1.97
N ILE A 98 -4.42 -14.77 0.91
CA ILE A 98 -4.27 -14.26 -0.47
C ILE A 98 -5.49 -13.45 -0.89
N LEU A 99 -6.70 -14.02 -0.81
CA LEU A 99 -7.92 -13.33 -1.25
C LEU A 99 -8.26 -12.12 -0.38
N VAL A 100 -8.07 -12.22 0.95
CA VAL A 100 -8.23 -11.06 1.85
C VAL A 100 -7.26 -9.95 1.48
N SER A 101 -6.00 -10.29 1.20
CA SER A 101 -4.99 -9.31 0.83
C SER A 101 -5.31 -8.60 -0.47
N ILE A 102 -5.78 -9.32 -1.49
CA ILE A 102 -6.26 -8.75 -2.75
C ILE A 102 -7.46 -7.83 -2.51
N ASN A 103 -8.43 -8.27 -1.69
CA ASN A 103 -9.60 -7.47 -1.36
C ASN A 103 -9.21 -6.15 -0.67
N ASP A 104 -8.27 -6.17 0.27
CA ASP A 104 -7.79 -4.95 0.93
C ASP A 104 -7.11 -3.98 -0.06
N MET A 105 -6.39 -4.50 -1.07
CA MET A 105 -5.77 -3.68 -2.11
C MET A 105 -6.79 -3.09 -3.09
N ILE A 106 -7.82 -3.85 -3.50
CA ILE A 106 -8.89 -3.35 -4.36
C ILE A 106 -9.66 -2.19 -3.69
N ASN A 107 -9.78 -2.23 -2.36
CA ASN A 107 -10.45 -1.18 -1.59
C ASN A 107 -9.56 0.04 -1.29
N THR A 108 -8.33 0.08 -1.80
CA THR A 108 -7.44 1.23 -1.64
C THR A 108 -8.04 2.45 -2.35
N PRO A 109 -8.05 3.64 -1.72
CA PRO A 109 -8.52 4.86 -2.38
C PRO A 109 -7.73 5.12 -3.67
N GLU A 110 -8.43 5.50 -4.75
CA GLU A 110 -7.79 5.79 -6.04
C GLU A 110 -6.75 6.91 -5.93
N GLU A 111 -6.94 7.85 -5.00
CA GLU A 111 -5.99 8.93 -4.73
C GLU A 111 -4.60 8.44 -4.29
N VAL A 112 -4.49 7.20 -3.81
CA VAL A 112 -3.21 6.54 -3.47
C VAL A 112 -2.53 5.96 -4.71
N LEU A 113 -3.33 5.58 -5.72
CA LEU A 113 -2.88 4.92 -6.96
C LEU A 113 -2.50 5.93 -8.04
N VAL A 114 -2.98 7.17 -7.93
CA VAL A 114 -2.56 8.27 -8.79
C VAL A 114 -1.20 8.76 -8.27
N GLU A 115 -0.11 8.40 -8.95
CA GLU A 115 1.17 9.11 -8.80
C GLU A 115 0.88 10.61 -8.85
N ASP A 116 1.44 11.39 -7.92
CA ASP A 116 1.25 12.84 -7.78
C ASP A 116 1.53 13.57 -9.12
N GLY A 117 0.55 13.55 -10.02
CA GLY A 117 0.55 14.14 -11.35
C GLY A 117 0.33 15.64 -11.31
N LYS A 118 0.80 16.29 -10.25
CA LYS A 118 0.98 17.74 -10.16
C LYS A 118 2.46 18.08 -10.26
N SER A 119 3.15 17.50 -11.24
CA SER A 119 4.27 18.22 -11.85
C SER A 119 3.68 19.52 -12.43
N GLU A 120 4.21 20.65 -11.95
CA GLU A 120 3.76 21.99 -12.27
C GLU A 120 3.43 22.16 -13.77
N ARG A 121 2.15 22.33 -14.10
CA ARG A 121 1.77 23.06 -15.31
C ARG A 121 2.14 24.53 -15.09
N THR A 122 3.43 24.86 -15.20
CA THR A 122 3.91 26.22 -15.43
C THR A 122 3.55 26.63 -16.86
N GLY A 123 2.26 26.81 -17.10
CA GLY A 123 1.78 27.59 -18.24
C GLY A 123 2.11 29.05 -17.96
N LYS A 124 3.26 29.52 -18.46
CA LYS A 124 3.55 30.95 -18.52
C LYS A 124 2.43 31.63 -19.33
N ARG A 125 1.72 32.57 -18.70
CA ARG A 125 0.88 33.56 -19.40
C ARG A 125 1.77 34.63 -20.01
#